data_AF-A0A2S2DCP9-F1
#
_entry.id   AF-A0A2S2DCP9-F1
#
_cell.length_a   1.000
_cell.length_b   1.000
_cell.length_c   1.000
_cell.angle_alpha   90.00
_cell.angle_beta   90.00
_cell.angle_gamma   90.00
#
_symmetry.space_group_name_H-M   'P 1'
#
loop_
_entity.id
_entity.type
_entity.pdbx_description
1 polymer ?
#
loop_
_entity_poly.entity_id
_entity_poly.type
_entity_poly.pdbx_seq_one_letter_code
_entity_poly.pdbx_strand_id
1 'polypeptide(L)'
;MKGISMQSMIRHLAVAAAMSLCAPFASAAVLNFDDIVGPDGFAAVPGNYGGLDWSASGLNVFTAQSAPFTPRSGMGQVTTDWIDGGPIASTIRFLAPTVFNGAWFSGYEDSSVRFDLYFAGQLVASSALLQLSGTSAFLDAGWDGAIDAVVVRTGAQGSYAMDDFTFVDATEVPEPDPLALLLAGAGGLLVLRRKQQGPRP
;
A
#
# COMPACT_ATOMS: atom_id res chain seq x y z
N MET A 1 29.04 18.07 -44.24
CA MET A 1 28.83 17.69 -42.81
C MET A 1 28.73 18.97 -41.99
N LYS A 2 27.53 19.33 -41.51
CA LYS A 2 27.35 20.49 -40.61
C LYS A 2 27.71 20.02 -39.20
N GLY A 3 28.79 20.59 -38.64
CA GLY A 3 29.23 20.29 -37.27
C GLY A 3 28.19 20.75 -36.26
N ILE A 4 27.79 19.84 -35.37
CA ILE A 4 26.96 20.18 -34.22
C ILE A 4 27.80 21.09 -33.32
N SER A 5 27.36 22.34 -33.12
CA SER A 5 28.03 23.30 -32.25
C SER A 5 28.04 22.79 -30.80
N MET A 6 29.20 22.85 -30.15
CA MET A 6 29.41 22.44 -28.75
C MET A 6 28.42 23.12 -27.76
N GLN A 7 27.96 24.34 -28.09
CA GLN A 7 26.92 25.04 -27.31
C GLN A 7 25.55 24.37 -27.37
N SER A 8 25.23 23.65 -28.46
CA SER A 8 24.01 22.84 -28.59
C SER A 8 24.07 21.61 -27.70
N MET A 9 25.22 20.91 -27.66
CA MET A 9 25.42 19.75 -26.79
C MET A 9 25.32 20.10 -25.30
N ILE A 10 25.89 21.24 -24.89
CA ILE A 10 25.82 21.70 -23.49
C ILE A 10 24.38 22.08 -23.10
N ARG A 11 23.60 22.70 -24.00
CA ARG A 11 22.17 23.00 -23.76
C ARG A 11 21.33 21.73 -23.66
N HIS A 12 21.57 20.71 -24.48
CA HIS A 12 20.85 19.44 -24.39
C HIS A 12 21.20 18.65 -23.12
N LEU A 13 22.47 18.68 -22.68
CA LEU A 13 22.88 18.10 -21.40
C LEU A 13 22.24 18.83 -20.20
N ALA A 14 22.14 20.15 -20.25
CA ALA A 14 21.53 20.95 -19.20
C ALA A 14 20.01 20.71 -19.06
N VAL A 15 19.31 20.48 -20.19
CA VAL A 15 17.88 20.13 -20.18
C VAL A 15 17.66 18.70 -19.64
N ALA A 16 18.53 17.75 -20.00
CA ALA A 16 18.43 16.37 -19.48
C ALA A 16 18.76 16.29 -17.97
N ALA A 17 19.73 17.06 -17.49
CA ALA A 17 20.07 17.14 -16.07
C ALA A 17 18.95 17.80 -15.23
N ALA A 18 18.24 18.80 -15.78
CA ALA A 18 17.14 19.47 -15.10
C ALA A 18 15.88 18.60 -14.97
N MET A 19 15.64 17.65 -15.88
CA MET A 19 14.47 16.75 -15.80
C MET A 19 14.65 15.58 -14.82
N SER A 20 15.88 15.24 -14.42
CA SER A 20 16.15 14.16 -13.47
C SER A 20 16.01 14.56 -12.00
N LEU A 21 15.84 15.86 -11.70
CA LEU A 21 15.81 16.41 -10.32
C LEU A 21 14.42 16.46 -9.69
N CYS A 22 13.36 16.11 -10.44
CA CYS A 22 11.97 16.15 -9.96
C CYS A 22 11.35 14.76 -9.87
N ALA A 23 12.13 13.71 -9.53
CA ALA A 23 11.52 12.44 -9.15
C ALA A 23 10.86 12.63 -7.78
N PRO A 24 9.53 12.46 -7.63
CA PRO A 24 8.92 12.40 -6.32
C PRO A 24 9.55 11.23 -5.55
N PHE A 25 10.02 11.49 -4.33
CA PHE A 25 10.42 10.42 -3.43
C PHE A 25 9.15 9.76 -2.93
N ALA A 26 8.86 8.55 -3.41
CA ALA A 26 7.79 7.75 -2.84
C ALA A 26 8.16 7.38 -1.40
N SER A 27 7.38 7.86 -0.42
CA SER A 27 7.58 7.52 0.98
C SER A 27 6.36 6.78 1.50
N ALA A 28 6.51 5.50 1.79
CA ALA A 28 5.46 4.75 2.47
C ALA A 28 5.22 5.31 3.87
N ALA A 29 3.96 5.61 4.16
CA ALA A 29 3.49 5.83 5.52
C ALA A 29 3.32 4.46 6.20
N VAL A 30 3.85 4.35 7.41
CA VAL A 30 3.72 3.16 8.26
C VAL A 30 3.11 3.60 9.59
N LEU A 31 1.97 3.02 9.95
CA LEU A 31 1.32 3.26 11.23
C LEU A 31 1.62 2.09 12.16
N ASN A 32 2.41 2.35 13.21
CA ASN A 32 2.79 1.37 14.24
C ASN A 32 1.98 1.50 15.53
N PHE A 33 1.06 2.48 15.61
CA PHE A 33 0.11 2.66 16.70
C PHE A 33 0.70 2.91 18.11
N ASP A 34 2.01 3.02 18.25
CA ASP A 34 2.71 3.24 19.52
C ASP A 34 2.33 4.56 20.21
N ASP A 35 1.84 5.53 19.44
CA ASP A 35 1.40 6.85 19.93
C ASP A 35 -0.03 6.85 20.49
N ILE A 36 -0.77 5.75 20.34
CA ILE A 36 -2.12 5.58 20.90
C ILE A 36 -2.01 4.77 22.19
N VAL A 37 -2.02 5.47 23.33
CA VAL A 37 -1.96 4.85 24.66
C VAL A 37 -3.16 5.27 25.48
N GLY A 38 -3.94 4.30 25.96
CA GLY A 38 -5.05 4.53 26.88
C GLY A 38 -4.79 4.01 28.29
N PRO A 39 -5.74 4.23 29.21
CA PRO A 39 -5.71 3.63 30.54
C PRO A 39 -5.54 2.11 30.44
N ASP A 40 -4.70 1.55 31.30
CA ASP A 40 -4.40 0.11 31.35
C ASP A 40 -3.84 -0.50 30.05
N GLY A 41 -3.35 0.34 29.13
CA GLY A 41 -2.75 -0.09 27.87
C GLY A 41 -3.75 -0.42 26.77
N PHE A 42 -4.99 0.06 26.87
CA PHE A 42 -6.04 -0.12 25.85
C PHE A 42 -6.70 1.21 25.49
N ALA A 43 -6.89 1.46 24.20
CA ALA A 43 -7.62 2.63 23.68
C ALA A 43 -8.31 2.31 22.35
N ALA A 44 -9.43 2.97 22.07
CA ALA A 44 -10.00 2.94 20.73
C ALA A 44 -9.06 3.66 19.74
N VAL A 45 -8.96 3.16 18.50
CA VAL A 45 -8.27 3.90 17.43
C VAL A 45 -9.05 5.20 17.21
N PRO A 46 -8.41 6.39 17.26
CA PRO A 46 -9.09 7.65 17.01
C PRO A 46 -9.74 7.66 15.61
N GLY A 47 -10.96 8.21 15.51
CA GLY A 47 -11.71 8.20 14.25
C GLY A 47 -10.95 8.81 13.08
N ASN A 48 -10.07 9.79 13.32
CA ASN A 48 -9.10 10.29 12.35
C ASN A 48 -7.69 10.04 12.88
N TYR A 49 -6.94 9.14 12.25
CA TYR A 49 -5.58 8.77 12.68
C TYR A 49 -4.72 8.40 11.47
N GLY A 50 -3.46 8.85 11.45
CA GLY A 50 -2.54 8.58 10.35
C GLY A 50 -2.95 9.16 8.99
N GLY A 51 -3.92 10.09 8.94
CA GLY A 51 -4.51 10.57 7.69
C GLY A 51 -5.60 9.68 7.10
N LEU A 52 -6.15 8.75 7.90
CA LEU A 52 -7.23 7.84 7.53
C LEU A 52 -8.45 8.05 8.44
N ASP A 53 -9.62 7.62 7.95
CA ASP A 53 -10.85 7.52 8.72
C ASP A 53 -11.06 6.07 9.22
N TRP A 54 -11.06 5.94 10.55
CA TRP A 54 -11.23 4.70 11.32
C TRP A 54 -12.57 4.63 12.02
N SER A 55 -13.45 5.63 11.86
CA SER A 55 -14.69 5.77 12.64
C SER A 55 -15.65 4.59 12.50
N ALA A 56 -15.55 3.84 11.40
CA ALA A 56 -16.35 2.65 11.10
C ALA A 56 -15.58 1.33 11.29
N SER A 57 -14.38 1.36 11.87
CA SER A 57 -13.51 0.18 11.99
C SER A 57 -13.85 -0.69 13.21
N GLY A 58 -14.27 -0.08 14.31
CA GLY A 58 -14.47 -0.76 15.60
C GLY A 58 -13.17 -1.32 16.19
N LEU A 59 -12.02 -0.76 15.80
CA LEU A 59 -10.71 -1.25 16.19
C LEU A 59 -10.19 -0.55 17.45
N ASN A 60 -9.45 -1.32 18.25
CA ASN A 60 -8.79 -0.86 19.46
C ASN A 60 -7.29 -1.13 19.37
N VAL A 61 -6.50 -0.21 19.89
CA VAL A 61 -5.08 -0.39 20.16
C VAL A 61 -4.91 -0.99 21.54
N PHE A 62 -4.01 -1.96 21.64
CA PHE A 62 -3.47 -2.42 22.90
C PHE A 62 -1.94 -2.38 22.86
N THR A 63 -1.32 -2.10 24.01
CA THR A 63 0.15 -2.00 24.14
C THR A 63 0.73 -3.02 25.11
N ALA A 64 -0.11 -3.89 25.67
CA ALA A 64 0.30 -4.94 26.59
C ALA A 64 0.80 -6.16 25.81
N GLN A 65 1.99 -6.67 26.15
CA GLN A 65 2.47 -7.92 25.56
C GLN A 65 1.57 -9.07 26.00
N SER A 66 0.99 -9.79 25.05
CA SER A 66 0.17 -10.96 25.32
C SER A 66 0.37 -11.99 24.23
N ALA A 67 0.73 -13.22 24.57
CA ALA A 67 0.65 -14.31 23.61
C ALA A 67 -0.82 -14.54 23.21
N PRO A 68 -1.14 -14.84 21.93
CA PRO A 68 -0.24 -15.08 20.81
C PRO A 68 0.14 -13.82 19.99
N PHE A 69 -0.12 -12.63 20.49
CA PHE A 69 0.11 -11.37 19.79
C PHE A 69 1.55 -10.90 19.96
N THR A 70 2.40 -11.27 19.01
CA THR A 70 3.77 -10.75 18.92
C THR A 70 3.77 -9.49 18.04
N PRO A 71 4.20 -8.33 18.55
CA PRO A 71 4.32 -7.12 17.75
C PRO A 71 5.41 -7.27 16.70
N ARG A 72 5.24 -6.60 15.55
CA ARG A 72 6.29 -6.47 14.54
C ARG A 72 7.23 -5.33 14.91
N SER A 73 6.70 -4.19 15.34
CA SER A 73 7.46 -3.03 15.78
C SER A 73 6.81 -2.44 17.02
N GLY A 74 7.62 -1.81 17.89
CA GLY A 74 7.10 -1.23 19.11
C GLY A 74 6.27 -2.19 19.98
N MET A 75 5.20 -1.66 20.57
CA MET A 75 4.24 -2.39 21.38
C MET A 75 2.79 -2.16 20.94
N GLY A 76 2.50 -1.09 20.18
CA GLY A 76 1.17 -0.75 19.70
C GLY A 76 0.67 -1.78 18.70
N GLN A 77 -0.45 -2.43 18.99
CA GLN A 77 -1.09 -3.36 18.07
C GLN A 77 -2.58 -3.12 18.04
N VAL A 78 -3.17 -3.29 16.86
CA VAL A 78 -4.59 -3.05 16.61
C VAL A 78 -5.33 -4.37 16.49
N THR A 79 -6.47 -4.48 17.16
CA THR A 79 -7.37 -5.63 17.05
C THR A 79 -8.82 -5.19 17.08
N THR A 80 -9.69 -6.10 16.68
CA THR A 80 -11.10 -6.03 17.06
C THR A 80 -11.22 -6.29 18.57
N ASP A 81 -12.17 -5.63 19.23
CA ASP A 81 -12.44 -5.83 20.66
C ASP A 81 -12.65 -7.33 21.00
N TRP A 82 -12.53 -7.74 22.27
CA TRP A 82 -12.75 -9.12 22.73
C TRP A 82 -14.13 -9.34 23.37
N ILE A 83 -15.07 -8.41 23.20
CA ILE A 83 -16.46 -8.58 23.63
C ILE A 83 -17.19 -9.60 22.74
N ASP A 84 -17.98 -10.52 23.28
CA ASP A 84 -18.70 -11.50 22.46
C ASP A 84 -19.56 -10.84 21.36
N GLY A 85 -19.36 -11.25 20.09
CA GLY A 85 -20.22 -10.88 18.97
C GLY A 85 -19.87 -9.58 18.22
N GLY A 86 -18.67 -9.05 18.42
CA GLY A 86 -18.15 -7.92 17.64
C GLY A 86 -17.71 -8.27 16.21
N PRO A 87 -17.15 -7.29 15.49
CA PRO A 87 -17.02 -7.35 14.04
C PRO A 87 -15.91 -8.32 13.60
N ILE A 88 -16.21 -9.12 12.57
CA ILE A 88 -15.21 -9.90 11.81
C ILE A 88 -14.76 -9.18 10.53
N ALA A 89 -15.18 -7.92 10.37
CA ALA A 89 -14.86 -7.06 9.25
C ALA A 89 -14.75 -5.61 9.74
N SER A 90 -13.57 -5.02 9.59
CA SER A 90 -13.27 -3.66 10.02
C SER A 90 -12.92 -2.80 8.82
N THR A 91 -13.70 -1.76 8.57
CA THR A 91 -13.49 -0.85 7.44
C THR A 91 -12.59 0.32 7.84
N ILE A 92 -11.55 0.57 7.05
CA ILE A 92 -10.63 1.70 7.18
C ILE A 92 -10.68 2.47 5.86
N ARG A 93 -10.84 3.79 5.91
CA ARG A 93 -10.98 4.64 4.72
C ARG A 93 -9.80 5.58 4.55
N PHE A 94 -9.36 5.74 3.31
CA PHE A 94 -8.37 6.73 2.93
C PHE A 94 -9.06 8.05 2.59
N LEU A 95 -8.45 9.17 2.98
CA LEU A 95 -8.99 10.51 2.71
C LEU A 95 -8.70 10.99 1.27
N ALA A 96 -7.82 10.29 0.56
CA ALA A 96 -7.49 10.47 -0.84
C ALA A 96 -7.23 9.09 -1.47
N PRO A 97 -7.23 8.96 -2.82
CA PRO A 97 -6.81 7.72 -3.48
C PRO A 97 -5.39 7.32 -3.08
N THR A 98 -5.25 6.09 -2.59
CA THR A 98 -4.00 5.60 -1.98
C THR A 98 -3.70 4.20 -2.47
N VAL A 99 -2.43 3.84 -2.63
CA VAL A 99 -2.04 2.44 -2.83
C VAL A 99 -1.71 1.84 -1.47
N PHE A 100 -2.47 0.82 -1.08
CA PHE A 100 -2.27 0.11 0.18
C PHE A 100 -1.34 -1.07 -0.03
N ASN A 101 -0.24 -1.12 0.72
CA ASN A 101 0.77 -2.16 0.56
C ASN A 101 0.44 -3.41 1.39
N GLY A 102 -0.08 -3.23 2.61
CA GLY A 102 -0.37 -4.32 3.52
C GLY A 102 -0.15 -3.96 4.98
N ALA A 103 -0.15 -4.96 5.84
CA ALA A 103 0.13 -4.83 7.26
C ALA A 103 0.70 -6.14 7.83
N TRP A 104 1.27 -6.07 9.03
CA TRP A 104 1.76 -7.24 9.76
C TRP A 104 0.71 -7.77 10.71
N PHE A 105 0.65 -9.10 10.85
CA PHE A 105 -0.31 -9.77 11.71
C PHE A 105 0.32 -10.90 12.51
N SER A 106 -0.08 -11.00 13.78
CA SER A 106 0.05 -12.19 14.63
C SER A 106 -1.32 -12.53 15.25
N GLY A 107 -1.50 -13.72 15.82
CA GLY A 107 -2.79 -14.10 16.39
C GLY A 107 -2.98 -15.59 16.64
N TYR A 108 -4.23 -15.98 16.89
CA TYR A 108 -4.59 -17.38 17.15
C TYR A 108 -4.56 -18.23 15.88
N GLU A 109 -3.90 -19.38 15.96
CA GLU A 109 -3.65 -20.29 14.84
C GLU A 109 -4.90 -20.97 14.26
N ASP A 110 -6.04 -20.89 14.93
CA ASP A 110 -7.33 -21.38 14.44
C ASP A 110 -8.08 -20.33 13.59
N SER A 111 -7.47 -19.17 13.36
CA SER A 111 -8.05 -18.05 12.62
C SER A 111 -7.13 -17.55 11.51
N SER A 112 -7.68 -16.72 10.63
CA SER A 112 -6.98 -16.17 9.47
C SER A 112 -7.48 -14.77 9.16
N VAL A 113 -6.65 -14.00 8.46
CA VAL A 113 -6.98 -12.64 8.03
C VAL A 113 -6.83 -12.49 6.52
N ARG A 114 -7.60 -11.56 5.96
CA ARG A 114 -7.44 -11.09 4.57
C ARG A 114 -7.89 -9.64 4.44
N PHE A 115 -7.52 -9.02 3.33
CA PHE A 115 -8.01 -7.71 2.92
C PHE A 115 -9.02 -7.84 1.78
N ASP A 116 -10.09 -7.05 1.85
CA ASP A 116 -10.94 -6.74 0.71
C ASP A 116 -10.75 -5.24 0.40
N LEU A 117 -10.38 -4.92 -0.83
CA LEU A 117 -9.95 -3.59 -1.26
C LEU A 117 -11.01 -2.93 -2.14
N TYR A 118 -11.38 -1.70 -1.83
CA TYR A 118 -12.46 -0.99 -2.50
C TYR A 118 -12.00 0.31 -3.15
N PHE A 119 -12.61 0.64 -4.28
CA PHE A 119 -12.50 1.94 -4.92
C PHE A 119 -13.86 2.37 -5.45
N ALA A 120 -14.28 3.59 -5.13
CA ALA A 120 -15.61 4.13 -5.40
C ALA A 120 -16.75 3.19 -4.97
N GLY A 121 -16.57 2.50 -3.82
CA GLY A 121 -17.51 1.53 -3.28
C GLY A 121 -17.59 0.19 -4.02
N GLN A 122 -16.72 -0.06 -5.01
CA GLN A 122 -16.61 -1.35 -5.71
C GLN A 122 -15.43 -2.15 -5.18
N LEU A 123 -15.60 -3.46 -4.97
CA LEU A 123 -14.50 -4.37 -4.64
C LEU A 123 -13.58 -4.50 -5.87
N VAL A 124 -12.34 -4.04 -5.77
CA VAL A 124 -11.36 -4.09 -6.86
C VAL A 124 -10.40 -5.27 -6.74
N ALA A 125 -10.11 -5.70 -5.52
CA ALA A 125 -9.24 -6.84 -5.24
C ALA A 125 -9.50 -7.41 -3.84
N SER A 126 -9.07 -8.66 -3.64
CA SER A 126 -8.93 -9.27 -2.32
C SER A 126 -7.54 -9.87 -2.22
N SER A 127 -6.89 -9.73 -1.07
CA SER A 127 -5.58 -10.34 -0.83
C SER A 127 -5.67 -11.86 -0.75
N ALA A 128 -4.51 -12.51 -0.71
CA ALA A 128 -4.42 -13.88 -0.21
C ALA A 128 -4.90 -13.94 1.26
N LEU A 129 -5.22 -15.15 1.70
CA LEU A 129 -5.55 -15.42 3.10
C LEU A 129 -4.26 -15.72 3.86
N LEU A 130 -4.02 -14.98 4.94
CA LEU A 130 -2.91 -15.23 5.87
C LEU A 130 -3.43 -16.06 7.04
N GLN A 131 -2.88 -17.26 7.22
CA GLN A 131 -3.06 -18.04 8.44
C GLN A 131 -2.32 -17.34 9.58
N LEU A 132 -3.02 -17.08 10.70
CA LEU A 132 -2.40 -16.42 11.84
C LEU A 132 -1.50 -17.40 12.61
N SER A 133 -0.52 -16.84 13.30
CA SER A 133 0.33 -17.58 14.25
C SER A 133 0.84 -16.65 15.34
N GLY A 134 1.49 -17.23 16.35
CA GLY A 134 2.21 -16.46 17.37
C GLY A 134 3.36 -15.61 16.82
N THR A 135 3.81 -15.86 15.58
CA THR A 135 4.86 -15.08 14.91
C THR A 135 4.23 -14.07 13.96
N SER A 136 4.71 -12.82 14.01
CA SER A 136 4.22 -11.77 13.12
C SER A 136 4.64 -12.03 11.67
N ALA A 137 3.68 -11.93 10.74
CA ALA A 137 3.88 -12.12 9.32
C ALA A 137 3.21 -11.00 8.52
N PHE A 138 3.86 -10.57 7.44
CA PHE A 138 3.32 -9.55 6.55
C PHE A 138 2.26 -10.16 5.63
N LEU A 139 1.08 -9.55 5.59
CA LEU A 139 0.07 -9.79 4.56
C LEU A 139 0.17 -8.68 3.51
N ASP A 140 0.57 -9.06 2.30
CA ASP A 140 0.57 -8.20 1.13
C ASP A 140 -0.87 -7.97 0.63
N ALA A 141 -1.21 -6.73 0.27
CA ALA A 141 -2.51 -6.37 -0.29
C ALA A 141 -2.78 -7.05 -1.65
N GLY A 142 -1.72 -7.36 -2.41
CA GLY A 142 -1.78 -8.01 -3.72
C GLY A 142 -2.36 -7.12 -4.83
N TRP A 143 -2.32 -5.80 -4.65
CA TRP A 143 -2.94 -4.82 -5.54
C TRP A 143 -2.16 -3.51 -5.56
N ASP A 144 -1.71 -3.10 -6.74
CA ASP A 144 -0.93 -1.87 -6.93
C ASP A 144 -1.78 -0.65 -7.32
N GLY A 145 -3.08 -0.84 -7.52
CA GLY A 145 -4.00 0.23 -7.92
C GLY A 145 -4.47 1.08 -6.74
N ALA A 146 -4.91 2.30 -7.02
CA ALA A 146 -5.47 3.18 -5.99
C ALA A 146 -6.79 2.62 -5.43
N ILE A 147 -6.96 2.77 -4.12
CA ILE A 147 -8.15 2.38 -3.36
C ILE A 147 -8.61 3.54 -2.48
N ASP A 148 -9.85 3.49 -2.01
CA ASP A 148 -10.41 4.45 -1.05
C ASP A 148 -10.81 3.80 0.29
N ALA A 149 -10.88 2.47 0.34
CA ALA A 149 -11.10 1.74 1.58
C ALA A 149 -10.47 0.35 1.55
N VAL A 150 -10.02 -0.10 2.72
CA VAL A 150 -9.67 -1.49 3.00
C VAL A 150 -10.60 -2.04 4.07
N VAL A 151 -11.08 -3.27 3.88
CA VAL A 151 -11.78 -4.04 4.89
C VAL A 151 -10.87 -5.16 5.35
N VAL A 152 -10.46 -5.10 6.62
CA VAL A 152 -9.73 -6.19 7.27
C VAL A 152 -10.74 -7.22 7.72
N ARG A 153 -10.68 -8.43 7.16
CA ARG A 153 -11.55 -9.54 7.52
C ARG A 153 -10.78 -10.56 8.34
N THR A 154 -11.45 -11.12 9.33
CA THR A 154 -10.94 -12.20 10.17
C THR A 154 -11.93 -13.35 10.28
N GLY A 155 -11.44 -14.56 10.56
CA GLY A 155 -12.28 -15.73 10.86
C GLY A 155 -12.97 -15.66 12.22
N ALA A 156 -12.39 -14.92 13.17
CA ALA A 156 -12.95 -14.75 14.50
C ALA A 156 -12.59 -13.36 15.05
N GLN A 157 -13.49 -12.80 15.85
CA GLN A 157 -13.23 -11.55 16.55
C GLN A 157 -12.08 -11.71 17.55
N GLY A 158 -11.31 -10.64 17.75
CA GLY A 158 -10.20 -10.58 18.68
C GLY A 158 -9.07 -11.54 18.35
N SER A 159 -9.10 -12.13 17.15
CA SER A 159 -8.22 -13.25 16.83
C SER A 159 -6.85 -12.85 16.30
N TYR A 160 -6.71 -11.60 15.85
CA TYR A 160 -5.50 -11.05 15.25
C TYR A 160 -5.03 -9.81 16.00
N ALA A 161 -3.75 -9.51 15.87
CA ALA A 161 -3.17 -8.24 16.22
C ALA A 161 -2.43 -7.71 14.99
N MET A 162 -2.89 -6.58 14.49
CA MET A 162 -2.38 -5.88 13.31
C MET A 162 -1.38 -4.82 13.73
N ASP A 163 -0.29 -4.71 12.99
CA ASP A 163 0.81 -3.78 13.25
C ASP A 163 1.40 -3.30 11.92
N ASP A 164 2.15 -2.20 11.94
CA ASP A 164 2.85 -1.61 10.79
C ASP A 164 1.95 -1.52 9.53
N PHE A 165 0.79 -0.85 9.65
CA PHE A 165 -0.14 -0.65 8.55
C PHE A 165 0.46 0.30 7.52
N THR A 166 0.73 -0.20 6.31
CA THR A 166 1.61 0.44 5.33
C THR A 166 0.87 0.83 4.04
N PHE A 167 1.02 2.09 3.63
CA PHE A 167 0.42 2.63 2.40
C PHE A 167 1.25 3.77 1.82
N VAL A 168 1.04 4.08 0.54
CA VAL A 168 1.69 5.18 -0.19
C VAL A 168 0.64 6.01 -0.92
N ASP A 169 0.89 7.32 -1.05
CA ASP A 169 0.07 8.16 -1.91
C ASP A 169 0.07 7.60 -3.36
N ALA A 170 -1.08 7.53 -4.01
CA ALA A 170 -1.17 6.97 -5.35
C ALA A 170 -0.39 7.80 -6.39
N THR A 171 -0.15 9.09 -6.13
CA THR A 171 0.65 9.97 -6.98
C THR A 171 2.16 9.76 -6.83
N GLU A 172 2.57 9.05 -5.78
CA GLU A 172 3.98 8.75 -5.50
C GLU A 172 4.44 7.42 -6.09
N VAL A 173 3.53 6.54 -6.54
CA VAL A 173 3.91 5.30 -7.22
C VAL A 173 4.53 5.64 -8.57
N PRO A 174 5.84 5.32 -8.81
CA PRO A 174 6.49 5.67 -10.05
C PRO A 174 5.73 5.05 -11.23
N GLU A 175 5.22 5.91 -12.12
CA GLU A 175 4.69 5.46 -13.40
C GLU A 175 5.75 4.58 -14.11
N PRO A 176 5.33 3.54 -14.86
CA PRO A 176 6.27 2.68 -15.57
C PRO A 176 7.23 3.53 -16.40
N ASP A 177 8.53 3.26 -16.22
CA ASP A 177 9.64 4.09 -16.71
C ASP A 177 9.33 4.68 -18.10
N PRO A 178 9.23 6.02 -18.24
CA PRO A 178 8.92 6.65 -19.51
C PRO A 178 9.89 6.23 -20.62
N LEU A 179 11.11 5.80 -20.26
CA LEU A 179 12.06 5.21 -21.19
C LEU A 179 11.57 3.87 -21.75
N ALA A 180 10.98 3.00 -20.92
CA ALA A 180 10.40 1.73 -21.35
C ALA A 180 9.21 1.96 -22.30
N LEU A 181 8.35 2.94 -22.01
CA LEU A 181 7.24 3.33 -22.88
C LEU A 181 7.72 3.97 -24.19
N LEU A 182 8.74 4.83 -24.14
CA LEU A 182 9.35 5.44 -25.32
C LEU A 182 10.03 4.38 -26.21
N LEU A 183 10.76 3.43 -25.61
CA LEU A 183 11.41 2.33 -26.31
C LEU A 183 10.38 1.36 -26.91
N ALA A 184 9.30 1.06 -26.19
CA ALA A 184 8.19 0.26 -26.72
C ALA A 184 7.49 0.96 -27.90
N GLY A 185 7.22 2.27 -27.78
CA GLY A 185 6.64 3.07 -28.86
C GLY A 185 7.55 3.21 -30.09
N ALA A 186 8.84 3.44 -29.88
CA ALA A 186 9.84 3.54 -30.95
C ALA A 186 10.07 2.18 -31.64
N GLY A 187 10.09 1.09 -30.87
CA GLY A 187 10.17 -0.28 -31.39
C GLY A 187 8.98 -0.65 -32.26
N GLY A 188 7.76 -0.30 -31.84
CA GLY A 188 6.54 -0.52 -32.62
C GLY A 188 6.51 0.22 -33.96
N LEU A 189 6.98 1.48 -33.98
CA LEU A 189 7.07 2.30 -35.21
C LEU A 189 8.10 1.75 -36.21
N LEU A 190 9.20 1.16 -35.75
CA LEU A 190 10.22 0.55 -36.61
C LEU A 190 9.73 -0.75 -37.28
N VAL A 191 8.93 -1.56 -36.56
CA VAL A 191 8.34 -2.79 -37.09
C VAL A 191 7.27 -2.49 -38.14
N LEU A 192 6.43 -1.47 -37.92
CA LEU A 192 5.41 -1.03 -38.89
C LEU A 192 6.03 -0.45 -40.17
N ARG A 193 7.13 0.31 -40.06
CA ARG A 193 7.85 0.84 -41.24
C ARG A 193 8.48 -0.27 -42.10
N ARG A 194 8.96 -1.37 -41.50
CA ARG A 194 9.50 -2.52 -42.24
C ARG A 194 8.43 -3.27 -43.04
N LYS A 195 7.17 -3.31 -42.57
CA LYS A 195 6.08 -3.98 -43.29
C LYS A 195 5.54 -3.18 -44.48
N GLN A 196 5.71 -1.86 -44.52
CA GLN A 196 5.25 -1.01 -45.62
C GLN A 196 6.25 -0.91 -46.80
N GLN A 197 7.44 -1.51 -46.68
CA GLN A 197 8.45 -1.59 -47.75
C GLN A 197 8.50 -2.97 -48.43
N GLY A 198 7.35 -3.67 -48.52
CA GLY A 198 7.22 -4.86 -49.36
C GLY A 198 7.52 -4.54 -50.84
N PRO A 199 8.03 -5.52 -51.62
CA PRO A 199 8.74 -5.24 -52.88
C PRO A 199 7.83 -4.54 -53.89
N ARG A 200 8.33 -3.44 -54.47
CA ARG A 200 7.73 -2.82 -55.65
C ARG A 200 7.95 -3.73 -56.88
N PRO A 201 6.97 -3.79 -57.81
CA PRO A 201 6.96 -4.72 -58.94
C PRO A 201 8.13 -4.53 -59.90
#